data_AF-A0A842MIG7-F1
#
_entry.id   AF-A0A842MIG7-F1
#
_cell.length_a   1.000
_cell.length_b   1.000
_cell.length_c   1.000
_cell.angle_alpha   90.00
_cell.angle_beta   90.00
_cell.angle_gamma   90.00
#
_symmetry.space_group_name_H-M   'P 1'
#
loop_
_entity.id
_entity.type
_entity.pdbx_description
1 polymer ?
#
loop_
_entity_poly.entity_id
_entity_poly.type
_entity_poly.pdbx_seq_one_letter_code
_entity_poly.pdbx_strand_id
1 'polypeptide(L)'
;MGILESAYSFLAFYEKKTAEVYEKILPSVKDGTARILISILAIDSRKHSEVFRQLSGKEVPETAPQADVGAVAAEAVKILNEAEGMIGKKPPLEILEGLVRYEKLMNEEYLVEIYSKALDLKQKNGIIKKVLNSIAEDEERHRDFLELALDLEKGNAKQ
;
A
#
# COMPACT_ATOMS: atom_id res chain seq x y z
N MET A 1 -18.67 14.40 -11.39
CA MET A 1 -17.44 14.19 -10.60
C MET A 1 -16.43 13.51 -11.51
N GLY A 2 -15.19 14.00 -11.57
CA GLY A 2 -14.19 13.40 -12.47
C GLY A 2 -13.76 12.03 -11.95
N ILE A 3 -13.75 11.02 -12.81
CA ILE A 3 -13.30 9.65 -12.51
C ILE A 3 -11.89 9.65 -11.87
N LEU A 4 -11.06 10.61 -12.28
CA LEU A 4 -9.68 10.78 -11.82
C LEU A 4 -9.56 11.21 -10.34
N GLU A 5 -10.39 12.14 -9.89
CA GLU A 5 -10.38 12.57 -8.48
C GLU A 5 -10.82 11.42 -7.57
N SER A 6 -11.79 10.62 -8.03
CA SER A 6 -12.24 9.43 -7.32
C SER A 6 -11.15 8.37 -7.23
N ALA A 7 -10.38 8.17 -8.31
CA ALA A 7 -9.23 7.27 -8.31
C ALA A 7 -8.15 7.75 -7.31
N TYR A 8 -7.69 9.00 -7.40
CA TYR A 8 -6.70 9.52 -6.44
C TYR A 8 -7.21 9.52 -5.00
N SER A 9 -8.50 9.78 -4.78
CA SER A 9 -9.10 9.69 -3.45
C SER A 9 -9.10 8.26 -2.89
N PHE A 10 -9.34 7.26 -3.75
CA PHE A 10 -9.21 5.85 -3.37
C PHE A 10 -7.76 5.49 -3.04
N LEU A 11 -6.81 5.90 -3.89
CA LEU A 11 -5.38 5.64 -3.67
C LEU A 11 -4.89 6.28 -2.38
N ALA A 12 -5.31 7.51 -2.10
CA ALA A 12 -5.00 8.17 -0.84
C ALA A 12 -5.52 7.39 0.37
N PHE A 13 -6.76 6.90 0.31
CA PHE A 13 -7.31 6.05 1.37
C PHE A 13 -6.53 4.75 1.53
N TYR A 14 -6.26 4.10 0.42
CA TYR A 14 -5.59 2.81 0.37
C TYR A 14 -4.19 2.90 1.00
N GLU A 15 -3.36 3.84 0.54
CA GLU A 15 -2.01 4.04 1.06
C GLU A 15 -2.00 4.42 2.54
N LYS A 16 -2.96 5.26 2.97
CA LYS A 16 -3.14 5.59 4.39
C LYS A 16 -3.40 4.33 5.20
N LYS A 17 -4.29 3.46 4.71
CA LYS A 17 -4.68 2.24 5.40
C LYS A 17 -3.55 1.22 5.46
N THR A 18 -2.79 1.06 4.37
CA THR A 18 -1.59 0.24 4.30
C THR A 18 -0.56 0.67 5.34
N ALA A 19 -0.27 1.97 5.41
CA ALA A 19 0.62 2.53 6.43
C ALA A 19 0.14 2.21 7.86
N GLU A 20 -1.16 2.38 8.14
CA GLU A 20 -1.73 2.08 9.46
C GLU A 20 -1.59 0.60 9.83
N VAL A 21 -1.75 -0.31 8.86
CA VAL A 21 -1.55 -1.75 9.09
C VAL A 21 -0.09 -2.05 9.42
N TYR A 22 0.86 -1.49 8.66
CA TYR A 22 2.29 -1.61 8.95
C TYR A 22 2.63 -1.04 10.34
N GLU A 23 2.15 0.16 10.68
CA GLU A 23 2.35 0.77 11.99
C GLU A 23 1.82 -0.11 13.14
N LYS A 24 0.65 -0.74 12.95
CA LYS A 24 0.01 -1.59 13.96
C LYS A 24 0.69 -2.93 14.15
N ILE A 25 1.30 -3.52 13.11
CA ILE A 25 1.99 -4.81 13.24
C ILE A 25 3.38 -4.65 13.85
N LEU A 26 4.05 -3.50 13.68
CA LEU A 26 5.42 -3.24 14.14
C LEU A 26 5.72 -3.70 15.59
N PRO A 27 4.87 -3.44 16.60
CA PRO A 27 5.12 -3.87 17.98
C PRO A 27 5.16 -5.40 18.16
N SER A 28 4.57 -6.15 17.23
CA SER A 28 4.51 -7.62 17.27
C SER A 28 5.68 -8.28 16.55
N VAL A 29 6.40 -7.56 15.70
CA VAL A 29 7.55 -8.09 14.93
C VAL A 29 8.77 -8.15 15.84
N LYS A 30 9.40 -9.33 15.94
CA LYS A 30 10.51 -9.56 16.86
C LYS A 30 11.83 -9.10 16.29
N ASP A 31 12.07 -9.37 15.00
CA ASP A 31 13.34 -9.01 14.37
C ASP A 31 13.51 -7.49 14.30
N GLY A 32 14.68 -6.99 14.73
CA GLY A 32 14.99 -5.57 14.69
C GLY A 32 15.10 -5.03 13.26
N THR A 33 15.65 -5.82 12.35
CA THR A 33 15.83 -5.45 10.95
C THR A 33 14.51 -5.51 10.20
N ALA A 34 13.69 -6.55 10.42
CA ALA A 34 12.34 -6.62 9.85
C ALA A 34 11.48 -5.42 10.29
N ARG A 35 11.58 -5.00 11.57
CA ARG A 35 10.90 -3.77 12.05
C ARG A 35 11.35 -2.52 11.31
N ILE A 36 12.65 -2.38 11.02
CA ILE A 36 13.16 -1.25 10.23
C ILE A 36 12.56 -1.27 8.83
N LEU A 37 12.56 -2.43 8.15
CA LEU A 37 11.99 -2.58 6.81
C LEU A 37 10.50 -2.22 6.79
N ILE A 38 9.70 -2.75 7.72
CA ILE A 38 8.27 -2.46 7.81
C ILE A 38 8.03 -0.98 8.16
N SER A 39 8.90 -0.36 8.96
CA SER A 39 8.80 1.07 9.24
C SER A 39 9.03 1.93 7.99
N ILE A 40 9.98 1.53 7.13
CA ILE A 40 10.21 2.20 5.84
C ILE A 40 8.96 2.10 4.97
N LEU A 41 8.35 0.90 4.87
CA LEU A 41 7.10 0.69 4.12
C LEU A 41 5.99 1.61 4.62
N ALA A 42 5.79 1.68 5.95
CA ALA A 42 4.79 2.57 6.54
C ALA A 42 5.01 4.04 6.18
N ILE A 43 6.27 4.51 6.22
CA ILE A 43 6.63 5.90 5.88
C ILE A 43 6.35 6.19 4.40
N ASP A 44 6.72 5.28 3.52
CA ASP A 44 6.51 5.46 2.08
C ASP A 44 5.03 5.46 1.74
N SER A 45 4.23 4.53 2.26
CA SER A 45 2.78 4.55 2.05
C SER A 45 2.14 5.83 2.61
N ARG A 46 2.56 6.36 3.76
CA ARG A 46 2.11 7.69 4.23
C ARG A 46 2.42 8.81 3.23
N LYS A 47 3.64 8.81 2.68
CA LYS A 47 4.10 9.78 1.69
C LYS A 47 3.25 9.68 0.42
N HIS A 48 2.98 8.48 -0.07
CA HIS A 48 2.15 8.24 -1.26
C HIS A 48 0.70 8.67 -1.04
N SER A 49 0.12 8.33 0.12
CA SER A 49 -1.20 8.79 0.54
C SER A 49 -1.32 10.31 0.45
N GLU A 50 -0.32 11.03 0.95
CA GLU A 50 -0.33 12.50 0.94
C GLU A 50 -0.24 13.06 -0.49
N VAL A 51 0.59 12.45 -1.35
CA VAL A 51 0.65 12.83 -2.77
C VAL A 51 -0.72 12.63 -3.44
N PHE A 52 -1.35 11.47 -3.24
CA PHE A 52 -2.66 11.20 -3.82
C PHE A 52 -3.77 12.08 -3.24
N ARG A 53 -3.71 12.41 -1.95
CA ARG A 53 -4.61 13.40 -1.32
C ARG A 53 -4.52 14.74 -2.04
N GLN A 54 -3.31 15.26 -2.23
CA GLN A 54 -3.08 16.52 -2.94
C GLN A 54 -3.53 16.46 -4.40
N LEU A 55 -3.30 15.34 -5.09
CA LEU A 55 -3.74 15.14 -6.47
C LEU A 55 -5.27 15.03 -6.60
N SER A 56 -5.96 14.51 -5.58
CA SER A 56 -7.41 14.43 -5.53
C SER A 56 -8.08 15.77 -5.15
N GLY A 57 -7.34 16.64 -4.46
CA GLY A 57 -7.85 17.92 -3.95
C GLY A 57 -8.86 17.78 -2.81
N LYS A 58 -8.92 16.61 -2.16
CA LYS A 58 -9.90 16.26 -1.12
C LYS A 58 -9.20 15.72 0.12
N GLU A 59 -9.92 15.73 1.23
CA GLU A 59 -9.51 14.97 2.41
C GLU A 59 -9.50 13.47 2.12
N VAL A 60 -8.60 12.74 2.79
CA VAL A 60 -8.56 11.28 2.70
C VAL A 60 -9.81 10.73 3.42
N PRO A 61 -10.68 9.97 2.74
CA PRO A 61 -11.88 9.47 3.38
C PRO A 61 -11.51 8.48 4.50
N GLU A 62 -12.37 8.35 5.50
CA GLU A 62 -12.21 7.39 6.60
C GLU A 62 -12.55 5.96 6.18
N THR A 63 -13.33 5.80 5.12
CA THR A 63 -13.76 4.51 4.56
C THR A 63 -13.41 4.45 3.10
N ALA A 64 -13.25 3.22 2.59
CA ALA A 64 -12.99 3.01 1.18
C ALA A 64 -14.11 3.68 0.36
N PRO A 65 -13.78 4.66 -0.50
CA PRO A 65 -14.79 5.28 -1.33
C PRO A 65 -15.41 4.22 -2.25
N GLN A 66 -16.72 4.32 -2.50
CA GLN A 66 -17.44 3.46 -3.46
C GLN A 66 -17.07 3.80 -4.92
N ALA A 67 -15.83 4.18 -5.18
CA ALA A 67 -15.36 4.52 -6.49
C ALA A 67 -15.42 3.27 -7.39
N ASP A 68 -15.65 3.49 -8.68
CA ASP A 68 -15.58 2.46 -9.73
C ASP A 68 -14.11 2.15 -10.05
N VAL A 69 -13.39 1.71 -9.02
CA VAL A 69 -11.95 1.36 -9.05
C VAL A 69 -11.73 -0.14 -9.31
N GLY A 70 -12.78 -0.84 -9.76
CA GLY A 70 -12.70 -2.24 -10.16
C GLY A 70 -12.73 -3.24 -9.01
N ALA A 71 -12.81 -4.52 -9.37
CA ALA A 71 -12.87 -5.65 -8.42
C ALA A 71 -11.57 -5.80 -7.61
N VAL A 72 -10.43 -5.42 -8.21
CA VAL A 72 -9.09 -5.47 -7.62
C VAL A 72 -9.01 -4.61 -6.38
N ALA A 73 -9.42 -3.34 -6.50
CA ALA A 73 -9.44 -2.39 -5.41
C ALA A 73 -10.32 -2.86 -4.24
N ALA A 74 -11.46 -3.49 -4.53
CA ALA A 74 -12.33 -4.06 -3.49
C ALA A 74 -11.66 -5.23 -2.75
N GLU A 75 -10.98 -6.13 -3.48
CA GLU A 75 -10.24 -7.23 -2.86
C GLU A 75 -9.05 -6.72 -2.04
N ALA A 76 -8.36 -5.68 -2.52
CA ALA A 76 -7.25 -5.06 -1.81
C ALA A 76 -7.67 -4.49 -0.44
N VAL A 77 -8.78 -3.76 -0.41
CA VAL A 77 -9.38 -3.22 0.82
C VAL A 77 -9.79 -4.35 1.76
N LYS A 78 -10.36 -5.43 1.22
CA LYS A 78 -10.74 -6.60 2.00
C LYS A 78 -9.52 -7.24 2.66
N ILE A 79 -8.44 -7.47 1.91
CA ILE A 79 -7.21 -8.07 2.46
C ILE A 79 -6.59 -7.17 3.53
N LEU A 80 -6.54 -5.85 3.33
CA LEU A 80 -6.06 -4.92 4.36
C LEU A 80 -6.90 -4.98 5.64
N ASN A 81 -8.23 -5.03 5.52
CA ASN A 81 -9.12 -5.14 6.67
C ASN A 81 -8.97 -6.50 7.38
N GLU A 82 -8.76 -7.58 6.63
CA GLU A 82 -8.47 -8.91 7.19
C GLU A 82 -7.13 -8.92 7.94
N ALA A 83 -6.08 -8.38 7.33
CA ALA A 83 -4.77 -8.25 7.96
C ALA A 83 -4.84 -7.44 9.25
N GLU A 84 -5.49 -6.28 9.23
CA GLU A 84 -5.74 -5.47 10.42
C GLU A 84 -6.52 -6.25 11.49
N GLY A 85 -7.57 -6.96 11.09
CA GLY A 85 -8.41 -7.76 11.99
C GLY A 85 -7.68 -8.95 12.63
N MET A 86 -6.57 -9.40 12.05
CA MET A 86 -5.70 -10.46 12.56
C MET A 86 -4.65 -9.95 13.56
N ILE A 87 -4.33 -8.64 13.56
CA ILE A 87 -3.35 -8.05 14.49
C ILE A 87 -3.78 -8.29 15.94
N GLY A 88 -2.84 -8.77 16.76
CA GLY A 88 -3.08 -9.14 18.16
C GLY A 88 -3.83 -10.46 18.36
N LYS A 89 -4.37 -11.08 17.30
CA LYS A 89 -5.06 -12.40 17.34
C LYS A 89 -4.23 -13.51 16.72
N LYS A 90 -3.32 -13.17 15.81
CA LYS A 90 -2.50 -14.09 15.03
C LYS A 90 -1.01 -13.78 15.18
N PRO A 91 -0.14 -14.77 14.98
CA PRO A 91 1.29 -14.52 14.88
C PRO A 91 1.59 -13.49 13.80
N PRO A 92 2.53 -12.55 14.03
CA PRO A 92 2.93 -11.55 13.03
C PRO A 92 3.35 -12.18 11.71
N LEU A 93 3.94 -13.38 11.75
CA LEU A 93 4.31 -14.14 10.57
C LEU A 93 3.13 -14.42 9.63
N GLU A 94 2.00 -14.89 10.16
CA GLU A 94 0.79 -15.15 9.36
C GLU A 94 0.26 -13.86 8.70
N ILE A 95 0.38 -12.74 9.41
CA ILE A 95 -0.08 -11.43 8.93
C ILE A 95 0.86 -10.93 7.82
N LEU A 96 2.18 -11.01 8.01
CA LEU A 96 3.18 -10.66 7.00
C LEU A 96 3.02 -11.51 5.73
N GLU A 97 2.71 -12.81 5.85
CA GLU A 97 2.40 -13.65 4.69
C GLU A 97 1.11 -13.23 3.96
N GLY A 98 0.12 -12.73 4.70
CA GLY A 98 -1.04 -12.06 4.12
C GLY A 98 -0.66 -10.81 3.33
N LEU A 99 0.16 -9.94 3.93
CA LEU A 99 0.60 -8.68 3.32
C LEU A 99 1.48 -8.91 2.09
N VAL A 100 2.37 -9.92 2.08
CA VAL A 100 3.17 -10.27 0.88
C VAL A 100 2.28 -10.72 -0.28
N ARG A 101 1.24 -11.51 -0.02
CA ARG A 101 0.29 -11.92 -1.07
C ARG A 101 -0.48 -10.73 -1.63
N TYR A 102 -0.83 -9.81 -0.75
CA TYR A 102 -1.48 -8.57 -1.10
C TYR A 102 -0.59 -7.66 -1.96
N GLU A 103 0.66 -7.42 -1.57
CA GLU A 103 1.60 -6.61 -2.35
C GLU A 103 1.79 -7.18 -3.76
N LYS A 104 1.78 -8.51 -3.91
CA LYS A 104 1.84 -9.15 -5.24
C LYS A 104 0.60 -8.86 -6.10
N LEU A 105 -0.59 -9.09 -5.53
CA LEU A 105 -1.86 -8.82 -6.22
C LEU A 105 -1.92 -7.36 -6.66
N MET A 106 -1.56 -6.47 -5.75
CA MET A 106 -1.64 -5.04 -5.98
C MET A 106 -0.59 -4.60 -6.98
N ASN A 107 0.69 -4.89 -6.79
CA ASN A 107 1.72 -4.48 -7.75
C ASN A 107 1.40 -4.89 -9.22
N GLU A 108 0.86 -6.10 -9.45
CA GLU A 108 0.50 -6.58 -10.79
C GLU A 108 -0.68 -5.82 -11.44
N GLU A 109 -1.74 -5.50 -10.70
CA GLU A 109 -2.95 -4.87 -11.25
C GLU A 109 -3.02 -3.35 -11.00
N TYR A 110 -2.50 -2.89 -9.86
CA TYR A 110 -2.41 -1.49 -9.41
C TYR A 110 -1.51 -0.65 -10.31
N LEU A 111 -0.33 -1.16 -10.69
CA LEU A 111 0.55 -0.45 -11.62
C LEU A 111 -0.14 -0.33 -12.98
N VAL A 112 -0.72 -1.40 -13.50
CA VAL A 112 -1.36 -1.41 -14.82
C VAL A 112 -2.55 -0.44 -14.87
N GLU A 113 -3.40 -0.42 -13.85
CA GLU A 113 -4.62 0.40 -13.83
C GLU A 113 -4.35 1.87 -13.52
N ILE A 114 -3.43 2.18 -12.60
CA ILE A 114 -3.04 3.56 -12.31
C ILE A 114 -2.22 4.14 -13.45
N TYR A 115 -1.29 3.39 -14.04
CA TYR A 115 -0.49 3.90 -15.15
C TYR A 115 -1.32 4.10 -16.40
N SER A 116 -2.20 3.18 -16.76
CA SER A 116 -3.08 3.36 -17.91
C SER A 116 -3.93 4.63 -17.76
N LYS A 117 -4.55 4.83 -16.59
CA LYS A 117 -5.40 6.02 -16.31
C LYS A 117 -4.61 7.33 -16.14
N ALA A 118 -3.39 7.27 -15.60
CA ALA A 118 -2.53 8.44 -15.40
C ALA A 118 -1.75 8.86 -16.66
N LEU A 119 -1.30 7.89 -17.48
CA LEU A 119 -0.60 8.13 -18.74
C LEU A 119 -1.52 8.69 -19.82
N ASP A 120 -2.78 8.28 -19.85
CA ASP A 120 -3.76 8.77 -20.83
C ASP A 120 -4.11 10.26 -20.65
N LEU A 121 -3.97 10.83 -19.45
CA LEU A 121 -4.55 12.15 -19.15
C LEU A 121 -3.58 13.22 -18.62
N LYS A 122 -2.26 12.98 -18.62
CA LYS A 122 -1.24 14.00 -18.30
C LYS A 122 -0.08 14.10 -19.27
N GLN A 123 -0.34 14.02 -20.58
CA GLN A 123 0.63 14.49 -21.59
C GLN A 123 1.02 15.98 -21.46
N LYS A 124 0.49 16.74 -20.49
CA LYS A 124 0.76 18.19 -20.32
C LYS A 124 1.60 18.60 -19.10
N ASN A 125 1.86 17.73 -18.11
CA ASN A 125 2.69 18.11 -16.94
C ASN A 125 3.69 17.01 -16.55
N GLY A 126 4.92 17.14 -17.05
CA GLY A 126 6.00 16.16 -16.86
C GLY A 126 6.43 15.95 -15.40
N ILE A 127 6.15 16.88 -14.49
CA ILE A 127 6.51 16.74 -13.07
C ILE A 127 5.65 15.66 -12.42
N ILE A 128 4.34 15.68 -12.67
CA ILE A 128 3.42 14.72 -12.03
C ILE A 128 3.69 13.31 -12.54
N LYS A 129 4.01 13.17 -13.83
CA LYS A 129 4.46 11.89 -14.39
C LYS A 129 5.70 11.35 -13.66
N LYS A 130 6.69 12.21 -13.39
CA LYS A 130 7.88 11.81 -12.62
C LYS A 130 7.56 11.39 -11.19
N VAL A 131 6.63 12.10 -10.53
CA VAL A 131 6.18 11.73 -9.18
C VAL A 131 5.50 10.36 -9.18
N LEU A 132 4.57 10.12 -10.12
CA LEU A 132 3.89 8.83 -10.22
C LEU A 132 4.86 7.69 -10.57
N ASN A 133 5.81 7.93 -11.48
CA ASN A 133 6.91 7.00 -11.77
C ASN A 133 7.71 6.65 -10.51
N SER A 134 8.09 7.65 -9.71
CA SER A 134 8.81 7.42 -8.46
C SER A 134 8.00 6.61 -7.46
N ILE A 135 6.68 6.79 -7.39
CA ILE A 135 5.81 6.00 -6.50
C ILE A 135 5.81 4.54 -6.93
N ALA A 136 5.64 4.24 -8.22
CA ALA A 136 5.70 2.84 -8.65
C ALA A 136 7.05 2.18 -8.43
N GLU A 137 8.14 2.92 -8.62
CA GLU A 137 9.47 2.41 -8.30
C GLU A 137 9.58 2.11 -6.79
N ASP A 138 8.91 2.88 -5.92
CA ASP A 138 8.78 2.55 -4.51
C ASP A 138 7.95 1.25 -4.32
N GLU A 139 6.79 1.11 -4.96
CA GLU A 139 5.92 -0.08 -4.86
C GLU A 139 6.63 -1.39 -5.28
N GLU A 140 7.47 -1.33 -6.32
CA GLU A 140 8.32 -2.47 -6.72
C GLU A 140 9.27 -2.87 -5.59
N ARG A 141 9.90 -1.89 -4.92
CA ARG A 141 10.79 -2.14 -3.78
C ARG A 141 10.04 -2.58 -2.52
N HIS A 142 8.79 -2.15 -2.35
CA HIS A 142 8.00 -2.47 -1.15
C HIS A 142 7.81 -3.96 -1.01
N ARG A 143 7.51 -4.64 -2.12
CA ARG A 143 7.44 -6.09 -2.19
C ARG A 143 8.74 -6.75 -1.70
N ASP A 144 9.88 -6.32 -2.23
CA ASP A 144 11.18 -6.90 -1.87
C ASP A 144 11.49 -6.71 -0.38
N PHE A 145 11.19 -5.53 0.16
CA PHE A 145 11.38 -5.24 1.59
C PHE A 145 10.46 -6.05 2.47
N LEU A 146 9.21 -6.27 2.06
CA LEU A 146 8.26 -7.06 2.81
C LEU A 146 8.59 -8.56 2.78
N GLU A 147 9.03 -9.08 1.63
CA GLU A 147 9.54 -10.46 1.50
C GLU A 147 10.78 -10.65 2.39
N LEU A 148 11.72 -9.69 2.38
CA LEU A 148 12.90 -9.75 3.25
C LEU A 148 12.53 -9.67 4.74
N ALA A 149 11.60 -8.80 5.12
CA ALA A 149 11.10 -8.70 6.49
C ALA A 149 10.46 -10.01 6.95
N LEU A 150 9.70 -10.67 6.07
CA LEU A 150 9.10 -11.96 6.34
C LEU A 150 10.18 -13.04 6.57
N ASP A 151 11.19 -13.12 5.71
CA ASP A 151 12.26 -14.11 5.84
C ASP A 151 13.08 -13.94 7.13
N LEU A 152 13.36 -12.69 7.50
CA LEU A 152 14.02 -12.37 8.77
C LEU A 152 13.18 -12.80 9.98
N GLU A 153 11.88 -12.54 9.96
CA GLU A 153 10.98 -12.96 11.04
C GLU A 153 10.84 -14.50 11.09
N LYS A 154 10.85 -15.19 9.94
CA LYS A 154 10.90 -16.67 9.87
C LYS A 154 12.17 -17.24 10.48
N GLY A 155 13.31 -16.59 10.27
CA GLY A 155 14.60 -16.97 10.84
C GLY A 155 14.58 -16.96 12.37
N ASN A 156 13.90 -15.98 12.98
CA ASN A 156 13.74 -15.88 14.43
C ASN A 156 12.69 -16.85 15.01
N ALA A 157 11.74 -17.34 14.22
CA ALA A 157 10.75 -18.32 14.69
C ALA A 157 11.34 -19.74 14.89
N LYS A 158 12.57 -19.98 14.42
CA LYS A 158 13.27 -21.28 14.53
C LYS A 158 14.29 -21.35 15.68
N GLN A 159 14.50 -20.26 16.41
CA GLN A 159 15.37 -20.19 17.59
C GLN A 159 14.53 -20.21 18.88
#